data_AF-A0A3C1XXP6-F1
#
_entry.id   AF-A0A3C1XXP6-F1
#
_cell.length_a   1.000
_cell.length_b   1.000
_cell.length_c   1.000
_cell.angle_alpha   90.00
_cell.angle_beta   90.00
_cell.angle_gamma   90.00
#
_symmetry.space_group_name_H-M   'P 1'
#
loop_
_entity.id
_entity.type
_entity.pdbx_description
1 polymer ?
#
loop_
_entity_poly.entity_id
_entity_poly.type
_entity_poly.pdbx_seq_one_letter_code
_entity_poly.pdbx_strand_id
1 'polypeptide(L)'
;MTIALTDKSSAKRGASTKRPPRPRQLFRGLIDSPLTDIARDVHRGLPAQMVDDAADYLQVPKSEIMAITEVKAASLSRWTREGQALPLGESDRLARVARVVRVARQVL
;
A
#
# COMPACT_ATOMS: atom_id res chain seq x y z
N MET A 1 -56.92 24.26 20.79
CA MET A 1 -55.56 24.11 21.31
C MET A 1 -55.05 22.75 20.89
N THR A 2 -54.13 22.71 19.93
CA THR A 2 -53.71 21.49 19.23
C THR A 2 -52.20 21.36 19.40
N ILE A 3 -51.76 20.27 20.02
CA ILE A 3 -50.35 20.00 20.32
C ILE A 3 -49.77 19.22 19.14
N ALA A 4 -48.81 19.81 18.43
CA ALA A 4 -48.08 19.14 17.36
C ALA A 4 -46.91 18.34 17.94
N LEU A 5 -46.90 17.04 17.66
CA LEU A 5 -45.79 16.12 17.91
C LEU A 5 -44.63 16.45 16.95
N THR A 6 -43.48 16.85 17.51
CA THR A 6 -42.21 16.90 16.77
C THR A 6 -41.59 15.51 16.72
N ASP A 7 -41.66 14.89 15.55
CA ASP A 7 -40.94 13.67 15.17
C ASP A 7 -39.44 13.98 15.02
N LYS A 8 -38.61 13.37 15.87
CA LYS A 8 -37.15 13.40 15.76
C LYS A 8 -36.70 12.33 14.78
N SER A 9 -36.70 12.65 13.49
CA SER A 9 -35.97 11.90 12.47
C SER A 9 -34.59 12.52 12.25
N SER A 10 -33.59 12.05 13.00
CA SER A 10 -32.19 12.40 12.74
C SER A 10 -31.68 11.62 11.53
N ALA A 11 -31.53 12.37 10.44
CA ALA A 11 -31.10 11.91 9.14
C ALA A 11 -29.77 11.13 9.16
N LYS A 12 -29.77 10.06 8.35
CA LYS A 12 -28.61 9.37 7.78
C LYS A 12 -27.46 10.34 7.46
N ARG A 13 -26.39 10.29 8.27
CA ARG A 13 -25.03 10.67 7.82
C ARG A 13 -24.57 9.55 6.88
N GLY A 14 -24.37 9.72 5.57
CA GLY A 14 -23.92 10.90 4.86
C GLY A 14 -22.51 10.60 4.36
N ALA A 15 -22.45 10.07 3.13
CA ALA A 15 -21.28 9.99 2.24
C ALA A 15 -20.03 9.24 2.75
N SER A 16 -19.95 7.95 2.39
CA SER A 16 -18.65 7.32 2.11
C SER A 16 -17.99 8.07 0.96
N THR A 17 -17.07 8.98 1.28
CA THR A 17 -16.17 9.60 0.33
C THR A 17 -15.35 8.48 -0.28
N LYS A 18 -15.71 8.05 -1.50
CA LYS A 18 -14.95 7.08 -2.29
C LYS A 18 -13.53 7.59 -2.42
N ARG A 19 -12.62 7.01 -1.63
CA ARG A 19 -11.17 7.24 -1.72
C ARG A 19 -10.78 7.01 -3.20
N PRO A 20 -10.06 7.93 -3.85
CA PRO A 20 -9.70 7.78 -5.25
C PRO A 20 -9.00 6.44 -5.47
N PRO A 21 -9.21 5.77 -6.62
CA PRO A 21 -8.54 4.51 -6.91
C PRO A 21 -7.04 4.75 -6.84
N ARG A 22 -6.38 4.17 -5.84
CA ARG A 22 -4.92 4.17 -5.76
C ARG A 22 -4.39 3.42 -7.00
N PRO A 23 -3.28 3.86 -7.62
CA PRO A 23 -2.67 3.10 -8.71
C PRO A 23 -2.23 1.74 -8.18
N ARG A 24 -3.09 0.72 -8.34
CA ARG A 24 -3.02 -0.62 -7.74
C ARG A 24 -1.91 -1.53 -8.29
N GLN A 25 -0.92 -0.96 -8.99
CA GLN A 25 0.04 -1.75 -9.76
C GLN A 25 1.49 -1.26 -9.63
N LEU A 26 1.81 -0.48 -8.59
CA LEU A 26 3.18 0.01 -8.39
C LEU A 26 4.16 -1.16 -8.20
N PHE A 27 3.76 -2.17 -7.41
CA PHE A 27 4.59 -3.34 -7.17
C PHE A 27 4.80 -4.18 -8.44
N ARG A 28 3.78 -4.34 -9.28
CA ARG A 28 3.92 -5.01 -10.58
C ARG A 28 4.90 -4.28 -11.49
N GLY A 29 4.81 -2.95 -11.55
CA GLY A 29 5.78 -2.13 -12.27
C GLY A 29 7.21 -2.39 -11.80
N LEU A 30 7.43 -2.46 -10.49
CA LEU A 30 8.74 -2.75 -9.91
C LEU A 30 9.30 -4.13 -10.29
N ILE A 31 8.44 -5.16 -10.39
CA ILE A 31 8.83 -6.51 -10.84
C ILE A 31 9.34 -6.49 -12.29
N ASP A 32 8.64 -5.74 -13.15
CA ASP A 32 8.92 -5.71 -14.58
C ASP A 32 10.07 -4.74 -14.93
N SER A 33 10.40 -3.79 -14.05
CA SER A 33 11.49 -2.81 -14.22
C SER A 33 12.89 -3.43 -14.41
N PRO A 34 13.78 -2.77 -15.18
CA PRO A 34 15.18 -3.15 -15.26
C PRO A 34 15.92 -2.80 -13.95
N LEU A 35 17.02 -3.51 -13.68
CA LEU A 35 17.76 -3.39 -12.41
C LEU A 35 18.26 -1.97 -12.13
N THR A 36 18.66 -1.23 -13.17
CA THR A 36 19.13 0.15 -13.07
C THR A 36 18.06 1.10 -12.57
N ASP A 37 16.82 0.90 -12.98
CA ASP A 37 15.69 1.72 -12.53
C ASP A 37 15.27 1.34 -11.11
N ILE A 38 15.25 0.03 -10.79
CA ILE A 38 15.02 -0.44 -9.42
C ILE A 38 16.03 0.18 -8.44
N ALA A 39 17.32 0.17 -8.77
CA ALA A 39 18.35 0.75 -7.92
C ALA A 39 18.14 2.26 -7.68
N ARG A 40 17.74 2.99 -8.72
CA ARG A 40 17.41 4.42 -8.62
C ARG A 40 16.19 4.64 -7.71
N ASP A 41 15.15 3.84 -7.87
CA ASP A 41 13.91 3.97 -7.12
C ASP A 41 14.09 3.58 -5.65
N VAL A 42 14.88 2.54 -5.38
CA VAL A 42 15.29 2.15 -4.01
C VAL A 42 16.08 3.28 -3.35
N HIS A 43 17.03 3.89 -4.07
CA HIS A 43 17.81 5.00 -3.53
C HIS A 43 16.95 6.22 -3.19
N ARG A 44 15.89 6.48 -3.98
CA ARG A 44 14.92 7.55 -3.72
C ARG A 44 13.87 7.19 -2.65
N GLY A 45 13.76 5.91 -2.31
CA GLY A 45 12.73 5.36 -1.46
C GLY A 45 11.49 4.96 -2.25
N LEU A 46 11.01 3.73 -2.01
CA LEU A 46 9.78 3.23 -2.63
C LEU A 46 8.55 3.78 -1.91
N PRO A 47 7.41 4.01 -2.60
CA PRO A 47 6.18 4.46 -1.95
C PRO A 47 5.72 3.50 -0.84
N ALA A 48 5.37 4.01 0.35
CA ALA A 48 4.93 3.18 1.47
C ALA A 48 3.71 2.29 1.14
N GLN A 49 2.79 2.80 0.31
CA GLN A 49 1.64 2.05 -0.20
C GLN A 49 2.00 0.79 -1.00
N MET A 50 3.24 0.70 -1.51
CA MET A 50 3.69 -0.46 -2.28
C MET A 50 3.79 -1.74 -1.41
N VAL A 51 3.86 -1.61 -0.07
CA VAL A 51 3.76 -2.75 0.86
C VAL A 51 2.36 -3.37 0.80
N ASP A 52 1.32 -2.54 0.74
CA ASP A 52 -0.06 -3.01 0.54
C ASP A 52 -0.21 -3.63 -0.86
N ASP A 53 0.28 -2.95 -1.91
CA ASP A 53 0.20 -3.45 -3.28
C ASP A 53 0.95 -4.79 -3.46
N ALA A 54 2.06 -5.01 -2.76
CA ALA A 54 2.81 -6.26 -2.80
C ALA A 54 2.03 -7.43 -2.17
N ALA A 55 1.39 -7.18 -1.03
CA ALA A 55 0.54 -8.17 -0.36
C ALA A 55 -0.65 -8.55 -1.24
N ASP A 56 -1.30 -7.55 -1.83
CA ASP A 56 -2.40 -7.74 -2.77
C ASP A 56 -1.93 -8.49 -4.04
N TYR A 57 -0.76 -8.15 -4.60
CA TYR A 57 -0.24 -8.81 -5.81
C TYR A 57 0.11 -10.28 -5.55
N LEU A 58 0.76 -10.56 -4.42
CA LEU A 58 1.21 -11.91 -4.06
C LEU A 58 0.12 -12.77 -3.41
N GLN A 59 -1.04 -12.18 -3.10
CA GLN A 59 -2.15 -12.85 -2.41
C GLN A 59 -1.71 -13.44 -1.06
N VAL A 60 -0.85 -12.72 -0.34
CA VAL A 60 -0.37 -13.10 1.00
C VAL A 60 -0.83 -12.09 2.05
N PRO A 61 -0.89 -12.46 3.33
CA PRO A 61 -1.19 -11.51 4.39
C PRO A 61 -0.21 -10.33 4.39
N LYS A 62 -0.72 -9.10 4.54
CA LYS A 62 0.11 -7.89 4.64
C LYS A 62 1.21 -7.99 5.71
N SER A 63 0.91 -8.66 6.83
CA SER A 63 1.87 -8.89 7.90
C SER A 63 3.12 -9.65 7.46
N GLU A 64 3.00 -10.52 6.45
CA GLU A 64 4.11 -11.28 5.89
C GLU A 64 5.07 -10.38 5.12
N ILE A 65 4.54 -9.53 4.23
CA ILE A 65 5.35 -8.53 3.51
C ILE A 65 6.00 -7.57 4.51
N MET A 66 5.28 -7.14 5.54
CA MET A 66 5.83 -6.28 6.59
C MET A 66 6.95 -6.96 7.37
N ALA A 67 6.84 -8.26 7.67
CA ALA A 67 7.90 -9.01 8.34
C ALA A 67 9.16 -9.11 7.47
N ILE A 68 9.01 -9.44 6.18
CA ILE A 68 10.14 -9.53 5.23
C ILE A 68 10.83 -8.18 5.05
N THR A 69 10.06 -7.10 5.02
CA THR A 69 10.57 -5.73 4.83
C THR A 69 11.00 -5.06 6.13
N GLU A 70 10.82 -5.71 7.28
CA GLU A 70 11.05 -5.16 8.63
C GLU A 70 10.24 -3.87 8.92
N VAL A 71 9.11 -3.68 8.23
CA VAL A 71 8.27 -2.49 8.37
C VAL A 71 7.33 -2.65 9.58
N LYS A 72 7.42 -1.72 10.53
CA LYS A 72 6.49 -1.65 11.67
C LYS A 72 5.12 -1.09 11.27
N ALA A 73 4.03 -1.68 11.78
CA ALA A 73 2.66 -1.27 11.47
C ALA A 73 2.38 0.23 11.68
N ALA A 74 2.82 0.77 12.82
CA ALA A 74 2.66 2.18 13.14
C ALA A 74 3.42 3.10 12.18
N SER A 75 4.63 2.68 11.75
CA SER A 75 5.44 3.46 10.80
C SER A 75 4.81 3.45 9.41
N LEU A 76 4.35 2.28 8.95
CA LEU A 76 3.67 2.14 7.67
C LEU A 76 2.39 2.97 7.59
N SER A 77 1.57 2.93 8.64
CA SER A 77 0.34 3.72 8.71
C SER A 77 0.64 5.21 8.61
N ARG A 78 1.66 5.68 9.34
CA ARG A 78 2.12 7.07 9.30
C ARG A 78 2.62 7.46 7.91
N TRP A 79 3.56 6.70 7.35
CA TRP A 79 4.16 6.99 6.05
C TRP A 79 3.13 6.99 4.91
N THR A 80 2.22 6.01 4.88
CA THR A 80 1.15 5.96 3.88
C THR A 80 0.17 7.13 4.02
N ARG A 81 -0.12 7.58 5.25
CA ARG A 81 -0.99 8.75 5.48
C ARG A 81 -0.32 10.06 5.05
N GLU A 82 0.98 10.17 5.29
CA GLU A 82 1.77 11.38 5.00
C GLU A 82 2.34 11.40 3.57
N GLY A 83 2.09 10.35 2.78
CA GLY A 83 2.63 10.23 1.42
C GLY A 83 4.16 10.09 1.39
N GLN A 84 4.76 9.64 2.50
CA GLN A 84 6.20 9.45 2.61
C GLN A 84 6.64 8.14 1.95
N ALA A 85 7.85 8.16 1.42
CA ALA A 85 8.52 6.95 0.96
C ALA A 85 8.99 6.09 2.13
N LEU A 86 9.18 4.80 1.87
CA LEU A 86 9.90 3.89 2.74
C LEU A 86 11.37 4.35 2.85
N PRO A 87 12.02 4.14 4.01
CA PRO A 87 13.45 4.34 4.11
C PRO A 87 14.21 3.35 3.21
N LEU A 88 15.50 3.61 3.02
CA LEU A 88 16.34 2.89 2.07
C LEU A 88 16.38 1.37 2.32
N GLY A 89 16.48 0.94 3.58
CA GLY A 89 16.60 -0.48 3.93
C GLY A 89 15.32 -1.26 3.66
N GLU A 90 14.17 -0.70 4.01
CA GLU A 90 12.85 -1.27 3.75
C GLU A 90 12.53 -1.27 2.26
N SER A 91 12.96 -0.22 1.55
CA SER A 91 12.88 -0.13 0.08
C SER A 91 13.70 -1.22 -0.61
N ASP A 92 14.96 -1.43 -0.19
CA ASP A 92 15.81 -2.51 -0.73
C ASP A 92 15.18 -3.88 -0.51
N ARG A 93 14.69 -4.15 0.70
CA ARG A 93 14.02 -5.42 1.01
C ARG A 93 12.78 -5.64 0.16
N LEU A 94 11.94 -4.62 -0.02
CA LEU A 94 10.76 -4.72 -0.88
C LEU A 94 11.14 -4.97 -2.35
N ALA A 95 12.20 -4.31 -2.84
CA ALA A 95 12.75 -4.57 -4.17
C ALA A 95 13.30 -5.99 -4.32
N ARG A 96 13.91 -6.57 -3.28
CA ARG A 96 14.33 -7.98 -3.29
C ARG A 96 13.14 -8.92 -3.43
N VAL A 97 12.03 -8.65 -2.74
CA VAL A 97 10.78 -9.43 -2.93
C VAL A 97 10.35 -9.36 -4.40
N ALA A 98 10.29 -8.17 -4.99
CA ALA A 98 9.94 -8.01 -6.41
C ALA A 98 10.88 -8.79 -7.35
N ARG A 99 12.19 -8.80 -7.06
CA ARG A 99 13.19 -9.56 -7.83
C ARG A 99 13.00 -11.06 -7.73
N VAL A 100 12.76 -11.60 -6.53
CA VAL A 100 12.49 -13.03 -6.34
C VAL A 100 11.23 -13.44 -7.11
N VAL A 101 10.19 -12.61 -7.05
CA VAL A 101 8.94 -12.84 -7.80
C VAL A 101 9.17 -12.84 -9.31
N ARG A 102 9.99 -11.92 -9.83
CA ARG A 102 10.37 -11.91 -11.25
C ARG A 102 11.00 -13.22 -11.67
N VAL A 103 11.94 -13.75 -10.87
CA VAL A 103 12.62 -15.03 -11.15
C VAL A 103 11.64 -16.20 -11.03
N ALA A 104 10.78 -16.21 -10.00
CA ALA A 104 9.76 -17.24 -9.81
C ALA A 104 8.81 -17.34 -11.02
N ARG A 105 8.46 -16.22 -11.65
CA ARG A 105 7.64 -16.18 -12.88
C ARG A 105 8.30 -16.79 -14.12
N GLN A 106 9.61 -17.07 -14.09
CA GLN A 106 10.35 -17.67 -15.21
C GLN A 106 10.47 -19.19 -15.10
N VAL A 107 10.18 -19.75 -13.93
CA VAL A 107 10.34 -21.19 -13.62
C VAL A 107 9.02 -21.93 -13.44
N LEU A 108 7.90 -21.18 -13.40
CA LEU A 108 6.53 -21.68 -13.38
C LEU A 108 5.95 -21.60 -14.79
#